data_AF-A0A1Q7WMY5-F1
#
_entry.id   AF-A0A1Q7WMY5-F1
#
_cell.length_a   1.000
_cell.length_b   1.000
_cell.length_c   1.000
_cell.angle_alpha   90.00
_cell.angle_beta   90.00
_cell.angle_gamma   90.00
#
_symmetry.space_group_name_H-M   'P 1'
#
loop_
_entity.id
_entity.type
_entity.pdbx_description
1 polymer ?
#
loop_
_entity_poly.entity_id
_entity_poly.type
_entity_poly.pdbx_seq_one_letter_code
_entity_poly.pdbx_strand_id
1 'polypeptide(L)'
;MRLHYLWIASAAALATAGVRADSFPVVETTIADIEAAYQAGTATPKDVVQAYLHRINQFDRTDSPQPLTAGGDQQLQPLNSYMRVNPHALRDASKLNPNAGGRLFGIPVIVKDNIATSDMPATAGSVALGGSKPDSDATVARKLRAAGAIILGKGTLTEFANFIAFGMPTGYSSQLRFQLFQLGGDLAKVGYGFNSYDPRIDPRTTAPFNDGRPVLQTGGSSSGPGIAVGDNLATVGVGTETSGSILSPSGQNMIVGIKPTLGLVSRYGIVPITAGQDTAGPVARTVTDAAKLLGVLAGFDPNDSATQPCLTPGKCLSDYTPFLNPNALAGAHIAVPKNPYWTSFGLGANRTALMNAAIAKMTALGATFEDCDLPDQGALNAFNSCLSESDTAAREAAGPTGTAPCTSVLGFGFKRDLNTYLANPNFGPGVSASSSTIPVRTIHTLHDVVQFNADHPEVALKYGQDIAKGS
;
A
#
# COMPACT_ATOMS: atom_id res chain seq x y z
N MET A 1 16.50 -36.77 -74.93
CA MET A 1 17.60 -37.06 -73.98
C MET A 1 17.43 -36.13 -72.80
N ARG A 2 17.26 -36.68 -71.59
CA ARG A 2 16.93 -35.96 -70.34
C ARG A 2 18.02 -34.94 -69.97
N LEU A 3 17.64 -33.74 -69.56
CA LEU A 3 18.41 -32.96 -68.58
C LEU A 3 17.44 -32.35 -67.55
N HIS A 4 17.78 -32.55 -66.29
CA HIS A 4 17.05 -32.18 -65.09
C HIS A 4 17.64 -30.92 -64.43
N TYR A 5 16.82 -30.31 -63.55
CA TYR A 5 17.18 -29.45 -62.39
C TYR A 5 17.75 -28.05 -62.72
N LEU A 6 17.46 -26.95 -62.01
CA LEU A 6 17.09 -26.76 -60.61
C LEU A 6 16.45 -25.35 -60.49
N TRP A 7 15.28 -25.21 -59.88
CA TRP A 7 14.76 -23.89 -59.47
C TRP A 7 15.39 -23.54 -58.11
N ILE A 8 16.19 -22.46 -58.07
CA ILE A 8 16.69 -21.90 -56.81
C ILE A 8 15.56 -21.04 -56.24
N ALA A 9 14.78 -21.60 -55.32
CA ALA A 9 13.92 -20.83 -54.45
C ALA A 9 14.81 -20.19 -53.37
N SER A 10 15.03 -18.87 -53.48
CA SER A 10 15.63 -18.10 -52.39
C SER A 10 14.66 -18.09 -51.21
N ALA A 11 14.98 -18.86 -50.17
CA ALA A 11 14.30 -18.76 -48.89
C ALA A 11 14.66 -17.40 -48.27
N ALA A 12 13.72 -16.45 -48.32
CA ALA A 12 13.78 -15.27 -47.46
C ALA A 12 13.60 -15.77 -46.02
N ALA A 13 14.71 -15.87 -45.29
CA ALA A 13 14.66 -16.01 -43.85
C ALA A 13 13.98 -14.75 -43.29
N LEU A 14 12.73 -14.90 -42.86
CA LEU A 14 12.08 -13.95 -41.97
C LEU A 14 12.90 -13.92 -40.68
N ALA A 15 13.79 -12.93 -40.58
CA ALA A 15 14.36 -12.52 -39.32
C ALA A 15 13.18 -12.10 -38.43
N THR A 16 12.79 -12.97 -37.51
CA THR A 16 11.99 -12.55 -36.36
C THR A 16 12.86 -11.59 -35.57
N ALA A 17 12.63 -10.29 -35.82
CA ALA A 17 13.25 -9.23 -35.04
C ALA A 17 12.94 -9.52 -33.57
N GLY A 18 13.98 -9.85 -32.81
CA GLY A 18 13.90 -9.99 -31.36
C GLY A 18 13.36 -8.70 -30.79
N VAL A 19 12.13 -8.75 -30.27
CA VAL A 19 11.56 -7.69 -29.45
C VAL A 19 12.50 -7.55 -28.25
N ARG A 20 13.18 -6.42 -28.18
CA ARG A 20 14.18 -6.12 -27.16
C ARG A 20 13.48 -6.10 -25.80
N ALA A 21 13.99 -6.84 -24.81
CA ALA A 21 13.39 -6.98 -23.46
C ALA A 21 13.14 -5.66 -22.67
N ASP A 22 13.50 -4.51 -23.23
CA ASP A 22 13.19 -3.16 -22.71
C ASP A 22 11.86 -2.58 -23.26
N SER A 23 11.08 -3.33 -24.05
CA SER A 23 10.00 -2.78 -24.88
C SER A 23 8.57 -3.10 -24.45
N PHE A 24 8.34 -3.79 -23.32
CA PHE A 24 6.95 -4.03 -22.89
C PHE A 24 6.31 -2.70 -22.44
N PRO A 25 5.16 -2.30 -23.00
CA PRO A 25 4.50 -1.07 -22.59
C PRO A 25 3.92 -1.27 -21.18
N VAL A 26 4.36 -0.47 -20.21
CA VAL A 26 3.90 -0.56 -18.80
C VAL A 26 2.85 0.48 -18.43
N VAL A 27 2.74 1.56 -19.21
CA VAL A 27 1.87 2.71 -18.92
C VAL A 27 0.42 2.37 -19.24
N GLU A 28 -0.45 2.49 -18.23
CA GLU A 28 -1.87 2.15 -18.24
C GLU A 28 -2.19 0.69 -18.62
N THR A 29 -1.17 -0.17 -18.67
CA THR A 29 -1.33 -1.60 -18.98
C THR A 29 -2.11 -2.29 -17.88
N THR A 30 -3.19 -2.98 -18.27
CA THR A 30 -4.06 -3.75 -17.37
C THR A 30 -3.55 -5.19 -17.19
N ILE A 31 -4.15 -5.94 -16.26
CA ILE A 31 -3.86 -7.38 -16.15
C ILE A 31 -4.24 -8.10 -17.46
N ALA A 32 -5.34 -7.70 -18.11
CA ALA A 32 -5.80 -8.30 -19.36
C ALA A 32 -4.81 -8.08 -20.53
N ASP A 33 -4.17 -6.90 -20.60
CA ASP A 33 -3.17 -6.62 -21.64
C ASP A 33 -1.91 -7.48 -21.46
N ILE A 34 -1.47 -7.67 -20.21
CA ILE A 34 -0.35 -8.57 -19.88
C ILE A 34 -0.69 -10.02 -20.24
N GLU A 35 -1.88 -10.50 -19.83
CA GLU A 35 -2.38 -11.83 -20.18
C GLU A 35 -2.42 -12.03 -21.71
N ALA A 36 -2.92 -11.05 -22.46
CA ALA A 36 -2.99 -11.09 -23.92
C ALA A 36 -1.59 -11.15 -24.55
N ALA A 37 -0.62 -10.40 -24.02
CA ALA A 37 0.77 -10.44 -24.50
C ALA A 37 1.43 -11.81 -24.26
N TYR A 38 1.16 -12.45 -23.12
CA TYR A 38 1.64 -13.81 -22.84
C TYR A 38 0.99 -14.84 -23.78
N GLN A 39 -0.33 -14.73 -24.01
CA GLN A 39 -1.05 -15.62 -24.93
C GLN A 39 -0.57 -15.47 -26.39
N ALA A 40 -0.26 -14.25 -26.81
CA ALA A 40 0.28 -13.96 -28.13
C ALA A 40 1.77 -14.33 -28.28
N GLY A 41 2.46 -14.67 -27.18
CA GLY A 41 3.90 -14.93 -27.17
C GLY A 41 4.75 -13.70 -27.45
N THR A 42 4.20 -12.49 -27.30
CA THR A 42 4.90 -11.22 -27.56
C THR A 42 5.65 -10.69 -26.34
N ALA A 43 5.38 -11.25 -25.15
CA ALA A 43 6.14 -11.00 -23.93
C ALA A 43 6.18 -12.25 -23.04
N THR A 44 7.16 -12.32 -22.14
CA THR A 44 7.22 -13.29 -21.04
C THR A 44 7.06 -12.59 -19.69
N PRO A 45 6.76 -13.33 -18.60
CA PRO A 45 6.80 -12.75 -17.24
C PRO A 45 8.10 -12.04 -16.90
N LYS A 46 9.23 -12.56 -17.40
CA LYS A 46 10.53 -11.92 -17.22
C LYS A 46 10.61 -10.57 -17.92
N ASP A 47 10.13 -10.47 -19.16
CA ASP A 47 10.17 -9.22 -19.93
C ASP A 47 9.29 -8.14 -19.27
N VAL A 48 8.08 -8.51 -18.83
CA VAL A 48 7.16 -7.60 -18.14
C VAL A 48 7.77 -7.13 -16.81
N VAL A 49 8.28 -8.04 -15.99
CA VAL A 49 8.93 -7.68 -14.71
C VAL A 49 10.17 -6.81 -14.94
N GLN A 50 10.98 -7.10 -15.96
CA GLN A 50 12.13 -6.29 -16.33
C GLN A 50 11.73 -4.86 -16.70
N ALA A 51 10.66 -4.68 -17.48
CA ALA A 51 10.16 -3.36 -17.85
C ALA A 51 9.70 -2.54 -16.62
N TYR A 52 9.00 -3.17 -15.67
CA TYR A 52 8.62 -2.50 -14.42
C TYR A 52 9.84 -2.15 -13.55
N LEU A 53 10.82 -3.05 -13.40
CA LEU A 53 12.04 -2.76 -12.64
C LEU A 53 12.86 -1.63 -13.26
N HIS A 54 12.92 -1.54 -14.59
CA HIS A 54 13.56 -0.42 -15.28
C HIS A 54 12.86 0.91 -14.92
N ARG A 55 11.53 0.93 -14.96
CA ARG A 55 10.74 2.12 -14.62
C ARG A 55 10.89 2.51 -13.13
N ILE A 56 10.90 1.54 -12.21
CA ILE A 56 11.18 1.78 -10.79
C ILE A 56 12.54 2.44 -10.61
N ASN A 57 13.58 1.92 -11.27
CA ASN A 57 14.92 2.50 -11.21
C ASN A 57 14.96 3.94 -11.76
N GLN A 58 14.12 4.27 -12.74
CA GLN A 58 14.07 5.61 -13.34
C GLN A 58 13.34 6.64 -12.45
N PHE A 59 12.18 6.28 -11.88
CA PHE A 59 11.28 7.25 -11.24
C PHE A 59 11.24 7.12 -9.70
N ASP A 60 11.38 5.92 -9.17
CA ASP A 60 11.32 5.70 -7.72
C ASP A 60 12.65 5.95 -7.04
N ARG A 61 13.76 5.57 -7.69
CA ARG A 61 15.14 5.84 -7.29
C ARG A 61 15.40 5.63 -5.79
N THR A 62 14.94 4.51 -5.23
CA THR A 62 15.06 4.13 -3.81
C THR A 62 16.48 4.22 -3.24
N ASP A 63 17.47 4.11 -4.11
CA ASP A 63 18.88 4.00 -3.75
C ASP A 63 19.66 5.32 -4.00
N SER A 64 18.95 6.46 -4.10
CA SER A 64 19.55 7.79 -4.30
C SER A 64 19.52 8.65 -3.02
N PRO A 65 20.61 9.35 -2.64
CA PRO A 65 20.58 10.32 -1.54
C PRO A 65 19.56 11.43 -1.75
N GLN A 66 18.89 11.87 -0.68
CA GLN A 66 17.79 12.85 -0.74
C GLN A 66 17.94 13.99 0.29
N PRO A 67 17.35 15.17 0.07
CA PRO A 67 16.68 15.59 -1.16
C PRO A 67 17.69 15.81 -2.29
N LEU A 68 17.33 15.44 -3.53
CA LEU A 68 18.22 15.62 -4.70
C LEU A 68 18.45 17.09 -5.09
N THR A 69 17.68 18.03 -4.53
CA THR A 69 17.73 19.45 -4.92
C THR A 69 18.09 20.35 -3.74
N ALA A 70 19.39 20.54 -3.51
CA ALA A 70 19.93 21.79 -3.01
C ALA A 70 20.63 22.52 -4.18
N GLY A 71 19.88 22.86 -5.24
CA GLY A 71 20.41 23.59 -6.39
C GLY A 71 19.49 23.52 -7.62
N GLY A 72 19.13 24.70 -8.15
CA GLY A 72 18.52 25.04 -9.45
C GLY A 72 17.81 23.96 -10.28
N ASP A 73 16.53 24.22 -10.54
CA ASP A 73 15.66 23.74 -11.64
C ASP A 73 15.91 22.33 -12.25
N GLN A 74 14.87 21.48 -12.14
CA GLN A 74 14.55 20.30 -12.96
C GLN A 74 14.94 18.88 -12.51
N GLN A 75 15.55 18.63 -11.35
CA GLN A 75 15.55 17.27 -10.80
C GLN A 75 14.28 17.02 -9.98
N LEU A 76 13.32 16.30 -10.56
CA LEU A 76 12.13 15.81 -9.85
C LEU A 76 12.58 14.96 -8.64
N GLN A 77 11.92 15.13 -7.50
CA GLN A 77 12.16 14.25 -6.35
C GLN A 77 11.83 12.80 -6.75
N PRO A 78 12.57 11.82 -6.22
CA PRO A 78 12.17 10.43 -6.36
C PRO A 78 10.78 10.22 -5.75
N LEU A 79 10.03 9.25 -6.29
CA LEU A 79 8.71 8.93 -5.76
C LEU A 79 8.78 8.22 -4.40
N ASN A 80 9.88 7.50 -4.11
CA ASN A 80 10.10 6.74 -2.87
C ASN A 80 8.90 5.84 -2.49
N SER A 81 8.23 5.27 -3.47
CA SER A 81 7.08 4.40 -3.29
C SER A 81 7.48 3.02 -2.75
N TYR A 82 8.72 2.57 -2.99
CA TYR A 82 9.24 1.32 -2.45
C TYR A 82 10.09 1.56 -1.20
N MET A 83 9.74 0.88 -0.10
CA MET A 83 10.62 0.68 1.06
C MET A 83 11.79 -0.25 0.69
N ARG A 84 11.55 -1.19 -0.22
CA ARG A 84 12.55 -2.09 -0.78
C ARG A 84 12.05 -2.72 -2.08
N VAL A 85 12.88 -2.72 -3.11
CA VAL A 85 12.66 -3.53 -4.32
C VAL A 85 13.10 -4.98 -4.06
N ASN A 86 12.30 -5.95 -4.52
CA ASN A 86 12.62 -7.38 -4.40
C ASN A 86 13.84 -7.72 -5.28
N PRO A 87 15.01 -8.06 -4.70
CA PRO A 87 16.20 -8.40 -5.48
C PRO A 87 16.05 -9.70 -6.28
N HIS A 88 14.96 -10.43 -6.06
CA HIS A 88 14.68 -11.71 -6.68
C HIS A 88 13.54 -11.66 -7.71
N ALA A 89 12.92 -10.51 -7.96
CA ALA A 89 11.74 -10.42 -8.84
C ALA A 89 11.96 -11.05 -10.22
N LEU A 90 13.11 -10.79 -10.88
CA LEU A 90 13.44 -11.40 -12.19
C LEU A 90 13.65 -12.91 -12.11
N ARG A 91 14.28 -13.39 -11.03
CA ARG A 91 14.49 -14.82 -10.80
C ARG A 91 13.15 -15.52 -10.59
N ASP A 92 12.27 -14.93 -9.79
CA ASP A 92 10.96 -15.47 -9.47
C ASP A 92 10.10 -15.51 -10.75
N ALA A 93 10.14 -14.45 -11.58
CA ALA A 93 9.48 -14.41 -12.89
C ALA A 93 10.00 -15.49 -13.85
N SER A 94 11.32 -15.72 -13.87
CA SER A 94 11.95 -16.73 -14.74
C SER A 94 11.65 -18.17 -14.31
N LYS A 95 11.26 -18.38 -13.05
CA LYS A 95 10.94 -19.70 -12.49
C LYS A 95 9.47 -20.10 -12.65
N LEU A 96 8.61 -19.17 -13.09
CA LEU A 96 7.21 -19.49 -13.32
C LEU A 96 7.10 -20.58 -14.38
N ASN A 97 6.43 -21.68 -14.02
CA ASN A 97 6.11 -22.73 -14.97
C ASN A 97 4.99 -22.23 -15.90
N PRO A 98 5.23 -22.06 -17.21
CA PRO A 98 4.22 -21.55 -18.15
C PRO A 98 2.96 -22.43 -18.22
N ASN A 99 3.06 -23.70 -17.80
CA ASN A 99 1.94 -24.64 -17.77
C ASN A 99 1.20 -24.67 -16.42
N ALA A 100 1.71 -24.01 -15.37
CA ALA A 100 1.08 -24.02 -14.06
C ALA A 100 -0.23 -23.20 -14.03
N GLY A 101 -0.38 -22.26 -14.97
CA GLY A 101 -1.46 -21.28 -14.93
C GLY A 101 -1.41 -20.43 -13.67
N GLY A 102 -2.45 -19.62 -13.45
CA GLY A 102 -2.55 -18.75 -12.29
C GLY A 102 -3.36 -17.51 -12.61
N ARG A 103 -4.25 -17.11 -11.69
CA ARG A 103 -5.14 -15.96 -11.89
C ARG A 103 -4.40 -14.62 -11.99
N LEU A 104 -3.14 -14.60 -11.58
CA LEU A 104 -2.22 -13.47 -11.68
C LEU A 104 -0.87 -13.94 -12.22
N PHE A 105 -0.86 -14.94 -13.11
CA PHE A 105 0.37 -15.51 -13.65
C PHE A 105 1.28 -14.42 -14.23
N GLY A 106 2.48 -14.25 -13.66
CA GLY A 106 3.46 -13.26 -14.11
C GLY A 106 3.06 -11.81 -13.89
N ILE A 107 1.99 -11.51 -13.14
CA ILE A 107 1.54 -10.13 -12.90
C ILE A 107 2.43 -9.48 -11.82
N PRO A 108 3.06 -8.33 -12.11
CA PRO A 108 3.86 -7.58 -11.13
C PRO A 108 2.99 -6.88 -10.06
N VAL A 109 3.25 -7.18 -8.79
CA VAL A 109 2.48 -6.70 -7.63
C VAL A 109 3.39 -6.03 -6.61
N ILE A 110 2.96 -4.90 -6.05
CA ILE A 110 3.59 -4.31 -4.85
C ILE A 110 2.77 -4.65 -3.60
N VAL A 111 3.42 -5.00 -2.49
CA VAL A 111 2.73 -5.23 -1.21
C VAL A 111 3.21 -4.21 -0.18
N LYS A 112 2.31 -3.65 0.62
CA LYS A 112 2.67 -2.72 1.70
C LYS A 112 3.68 -3.35 2.67
N ASP A 113 4.62 -2.56 3.18
CA ASP A 113 5.73 -3.05 4.00
C ASP A 113 5.33 -3.57 5.40
N ASN A 114 4.06 -3.43 5.81
CA ASN A 114 3.54 -4.12 6.99
C ASN A 114 3.03 -5.55 6.72
N ILE A 115 3.09 -6.05 5.48
CA ILE A 115 2.69 -7.41 5.12
C ILE A 115 3.92 -8.31 5.17
N ALA A 116 3.94 -9.38 5.97
CA ALA A 116 5.09 -10.27 6.07
C ALA A 116 5.37 -11.02 4.75
N THR A 117 6.66 -11.16 4.45
CA THR A 117 7.21 -11.98 3.37
C THR A 117 8.43 -12.68 3.90
N SER A 118 8.62 -13.95 3.56
CA SER A 118 9.74 -14.78 4.00
C SER A 118 11.10 -14.36 3.42
N ASP A 119 11.10 -13.60 2.33
CA ASP A 119 12.32 -13.23 1.57
C ASP A 119 12.69 -11.74 1.67
N MET A 120 11.84 -10.92 2.30
CA MET A 120 12.06 -9.49 2.48
C MET A 120 11.55 -9.02 3.84
N PRO A 121 12.21 -8.03 4.47
CA PRO A 121 11.75 -7.47 5.73
C PRO A 121 10.30 -6.98 5.70
N ALA A 122 9.66 -6.99 6.87
CA ALA A 122 8.41 -6.31 7.14
C ALA A 122 8.62 -5.36 8.33
N THR A 123 8.74 -4.06 8.05
CA THR A 123 9.21 -3.09 9.04
C THR A 123 8.10 -2.19 9.55
N ALA A 124 6.92 -2.22 8.91
CA ALA A 124 5.85 -1.25 9.14
C ALA A 124 6.34 0.22 9.05
N GLY A 125 7.42 0.46 8.29
CA GLY A 125 8.05 1.77 8.17
C GLY A 125 8.82 2.23 9.41
N SER A 126 9.04 1.39 10.42
CA SER A 126 9.71 1.80 11.66
C SER A 126 11.16 1.33 11.75
N VAL A 127 12.05 2.22 12.18
CA VAL A 127 13.44 1.86 12.53
C VAL A 127 13.51 0.81 13.64
N ALA A 128 12.52 0.75 14.54
CA ALA A 128 12.46 -0.28 15.57
C ALA A 128 12.26 -1.69 14.97
N LEU A 129 11.70 -1.79 13.75
CA LEU A 129 11.49 -3.07 13.06
C LEU A 129 12.31 -3.17 11.77
N GLY A 130 13.26 -2.26 11.54
CA GLY A 130 13.97 -2.11 10.27
C GLY A 130 14.83 -3.32 9.85
N GLY A 131 15.19 -4.18 10.80
CA GLY A 131 15.92 -5.44 10.59
C GLY A 131 15.04 -6.69 10.63
N SER A 132 13.73 -6.56 10.88
CA SER A 132 12.81 -7.70 11.06
C SER A 132 12.72 -8.54 9.80
N LYS A 133 12.97 -9.85 9.92
CA LYS A 133 12.89 -10.82 8.82
C LYS A 133 11.90 -11.91 9.19
N PRO A 134 10.65 -11.82 8.73
CA PRO A 134 9.67 -12.89 8.95
C PRO A 134 10.16 -14.23 8.37
N ASP A 135 9.90 -15.33 9.07
CA ASP A 135 10.22 -16.68 8.60
C ASP A 135 9.18 -17.19 7.58
N SER A 136 7.99 -16.59 7.57
CA SER A 136 6.88 -16.99 6.71
C SER A 136 6.25 -15.83 5.96
N ASP A 137 5.67 -16.14 4.81
CA ASP A 137 4.76 -15.24 4.10
C ASP A 137 3.47 -15.05 4.91
N ALA A 138 2.98 -13.81 4.97
CA ALA A 138 1.59 -13.53 5.34
C ALA A 138 0.65 -14.28 4.41
N THR A 139 -0.57 -14.58 4.86
CA THR A 139 -1.54 -15.34 4.04
C THR A 139 -1.82 -14.64 2.70
N VAL A 140 -1.90 -13.31 2.68
CA VAL A 140 -2.06 -12.53 1.45
C VAL A 140 -0.86 -12.69 0.49
N ALA A 141 0.37 -12.67 0.99
CA ALA A 141 1.57 -12.86 0.16
C ALA A 141 1.64 -14.30 -0.40
N ARG A 142 1.30 -15.30 0.42
CA ARG A 142 1.21 -16.70 -0.01
C ARG A 142 0.16 -16.88 -1.11
N LYS A 143 -1.04 -16.28 -0.97
CA LYS A 143 -2.10 -16.34 -1.99
C LYS A 143 -1.67 -15.67 -3.30
N LEU A 144 -0.97 -14.53 -3.24
CA LEU A 144 -0.40 -13.87 -4.42
C LEU A 144 0.58 -14.79 -5.17
N ARG A 145 1.57 -15.36 -4.46
CA ARG A 145 2.55 -16.27 -5.06
C ARG A 145 1.88 -17.52 -5.65
N ALA A 146 0.91 -18.10 -4.93
CA ALA A 146 0.15 -19.25 -5.42
C ALA A 146 -0.68 -18.94 -6.67
N ALA A 147 -1.13 -17.68 -6.83
CA ALA A 147 -1.81 -17.21 -8.04
C ALA A 147 -0.84 -16.89 -9.20
N GLY A 148 0.47 -17.05 -8.99
CA GLY A 148 1.51 -16.80 -9.98
C GLY A 148 1.99 -15.34 -10.05
N ALA A 149 1.58 -14.48 -9.12
CA ALA A 149 1.99 -13.09 -9.10
C ALA A 149 3.48 -12.93 -8.71
N ILE A 150 4.13 -11.91 -9.25
CA ILE A 150 5.51 -11.54 -8.91
C ILE A 150 5.48 -10.34 -7.99
N ILE A 151 5.86 -10.54 -6.73
CA ILE A 151 5.99 -9.43 -5.76
C ILE A 151 7.25 -8.63 -6.12
N LEU A 152 7.05 -7.42 -6.66
CA LEU A 152 8.12 -6.49 -7.07
C LEU A 152 8.87 -5.90 -5.88
N GLY A 153 8.25 -5.84 -4.71
CA GLY A 153 8.85 -5.28 -3.52
C GLY A 153 7.86 -4.89 -2.44
N LYS A 154 8.38 -4.20 -1.43
CA LYS A 154 7.69 -3.67 -0.27
C LYS A 154 7.41 -2.20 -0.50
N GLY A 155 6.14 -1.79 -0.49
CA GLY A 155 5.74 -0.40 -0.63
C GLY A 155 5.89 0.35 0.69
N THR A 156 6.43 1.58 0.62
CA THR A 156 6.47 2.49 1.77
C THR A 156 5.07 2.69 2.35
N LEU A 157 5.01 3.15 3.60
CA LEU A 157 3.77 3.47 4.28
C LEU A 157 3.98 4.61 5.24
N THR A 158 2.89 5.22 5.69
CA THR A 158 2.96 6.01 6.92
C THR A 158 3.27 5.08 8.10
N GLU A 159 4.31 5.38 8.88
CA GLU A 159 4.85 4.50 9.94
C GLU A 159 3.79 3.92 10.88
N PHE A 160 3.89 2.62 11.17
CA PHE A 160 2.90 1.83 11.92
C PHE A 160 1.46 2.08 11.46
N ALA A 161 1.29 2.11 10.14
CA ALA A 161 0.02 2.37 9.49
C ALA A 161 -0.66 3.69 9.93
N ASN A 162 0.13 4.73 10.23
CA ASN A 162 -0.29 6.04 10.76
C ASN A 162 -0.78 6.02 12.21
N PHE A 163 -0.22 5.13 13.05
CA PHE A 163 -0.68 4.94 14.42
C PHE A 163 0.45 4.93 15.47
N ILE A 164 1.53 5.68 15.21
CA ILE A 164 2.63 5.89 16.17
C ILE A 164 2.61 7.28 16.82
N ALA A 165 2.22 8.33 16.09
CA ALA A 165 2.31 9.72 16.53
C ALA A 165 1.21 10.61 15.92
N PHE A 166 0.89 11.72 16.60
CA PHE A 166 -0.02 12.75 16.08
C PHE A 166 0.71 13.68 15.10
N GLY A 167 -0.02 14.19 14.10
CA GLY A 167 0.50 15.21 13.18
C GLY A 167 1.56 14.72 12.17
N MET A 168 1.89 13.42 12.19
CA MET A 168 2.79 12.80 11.22
C MET A 168 2.20 12.89 9.79
N PRO A 169 2.90 13.48 8.80
CA PRO A 169 2.43 13.55 7.43
C PRO A 169 2.26 12.16 6.79
N THR A 170 1.27 12.03 5.92
CA THR A 170 1.09 10.79 5.16
C THR A 170 2.28 10.51 4.23
N GLY A 171 2.64 9.23 4.07
CA GLY A 171 3.80 8.82 3.28
C GLY A 171 5.14 8.94 3.99
N TYR A 172 5.18 9.46 5.22
CA TYR A 172 6.39 9.51 6.05
C TYR A 172 6.64 8.20 6.81
N SER A 173 7.88 7.75 6.89
CA SER A 173 8.28 6.75 7.88
C SER A 173 9.73 6.86 8.35
N SER A 174 9.98 6.54 9.63
CA SER A 174 11.34 6.59 10.20
C SER A 174 12.30 5.62 9.51
N GLN A 175 11.84 4.44 9.07
CA GLN A 175 12.69 3.48 8.37
C GLN A 175 13.13 3.99 7.00
N LEU A 176 12.22 4.55 6.20
CA LEU A 176 12.59 5.17 4.93
C LEU A 176 13.53 6.35 5.17
N ARG A 177 13.25 7.16 6.20
CA ARG A 177 14.12 8.27 6.61
C ARG A 177 15.53 7.80 6.93
N PHE A 178 15.65 6.71 7.69
CA PHE A 178 16.94 6.14 8.06
C PHE A 178 17.71 5.58 6.86
N GLN A 179 17.04 4.86 5.96
CA GLN A 179 17.66 4.35 4.73
C GLN A 179 18.20 5.49 3.86
N LEU A 180 17.40 6.53 3.62
CA LEU A 180 17.82 7.69 2.83
C LEU A 180 18.95 8.48 3.50
N PHE A 181 18.95 8.57 4.83
CA PHE A 181 20.06 9.14 5.59
C PHE A 181 21.35 8.33 5.41
N GLN A 182 21.29 6.99 5.45
CA GLN A 182 22.45 6.13 5.21
C GLN A 182 23.05 6.29 3.81
N LEU A 183 22.26 6.75 2.85
CA LEU A 183 22.72 7.07 1.49
C LEU A 183 23.38 8.46 1.39
N GLY A 184 23.41 9.24 2.48
CA GLY A 184 23.95 10.61 2.51
C GLY A 184 22.87 11.70 2.51
N GLY A 185 21.62 11.34 2.75
CA GLY A 185 20.51 12.29 2.77
C GLY A 185 20.42 13.18 4.01
N ASP A 186 19.70 14.29 3.91
CA ASP A 186 19.43 15.20 5.04
C ASP A 186 18.34 14.61 5.94
N LEU A 187 18.75 14.12 7.11
CA LEU A 187 17.89 13.50 8.11
C LEU A 187 16.72 14.43 8.56
N ALA A 188 16.83 15.75 8.40
CA ALA A 188 15.73 16.69 8.67
C ALA A 188 14.68 16.72 7.54
N LYS A 189 15.04 16.34 6.31
CA LYS A 189 14.24 16.54 5.08
C LYS A 189 13.87 15.27 4.31
N VAL A 190 14.25 14.09 4.80
CA VAL A 190 13.96 12.81 4.15
C VAL A 190 12.90 11.99 4.89
N GLY A 191 12.47 10.91 4.24
CA GLY A 191 11.55 9.92 4.80
C GLY A 191 10.16 9.88 4.18
N TYR A 192 9.91 10.61 3.09
CA TYR A 192 8.59 10.74 2.46
C TYR A 192 8.52 10.03 1.12
N GLY A 193 7.37 9.39 0.86
CA GLY A 193 6.87 9.17 -0.49
C GLY A 193 6.39 10.49 -1.13
N PHE A 194 6.48 10.60 -2.45
CA PHE A 194 6.04 11.76 -3.21
C PHE A 194 4.90 11.40 -4.16
N ASN A 195 3.89 12.27 -4.22
CA ASN A 195 2.78 12.15 -5.15
C ASN A 195 3.20 12.72 -6.50
N SER A 196 3.13 11.93 -7.56
CA SER A 196 3.63 12.32 -8.88
C SER A 196 2.83 13.42 -9.59
N TYR A 197 1.61 13.71 -9.15
CA TYR A 197 0.84 14.85 -9.66
C TYR A 197 1.50 16.20 -9.30
N ASP A 198 2.30 16.24 -8.23
CA ASP A 198 3.24 17.33 -7.92
C ASP A 198 4.33 16.81 -6.95
N PRO A 199 5.45 16.29 -7.49
CA PRO A 199 6.49 15.64 -6.68
C PRO A 199 7.45 16.66 -6.05
N ARG A 200 7.07 17.93 -5.95
CA ARG A 200 7.92 18.94 -5.30
C ARG A 200 7.84 18.82 -3.77
N ILE A 201 8.92 19.23 -3.12
CA ILE A 201 8.90 19.50 -1.68
C ILE A 201 8.04 20.73 -1.42
N ASP A 202 7.27 20.71 -0.33
CA ASP A 202 6.47 21.84 0.11
C ASP A 202 7.34 23.10 0.30
N PRO A 203 7.06 24.20 -0.44
CA PRO A 203 7.89 25.40 -0.42
C PRO A 203 7.68 26.25 0.85
N ARG A 204 6.70 25.94 1.70
CA ARG A 204 6.44 26.72 2.91
C ARG A 204 7.58 26.57 3.90
N THR A 205 8.07 27.70 4.41
CA THR A 205 9.24 27.77 5.29
C THR A 205 8.91 27.87 6.78
N THR A 206 7.65 28.12 7.13
CA THR A 206 7.18 28.27 8.51
C THR A 206 6.74 26.94 9.10
N ALA A 207 7.01 26.69 10.38
CA ALA A 207 6.53 25.50 11.07
C ALA A 207 5.00 25.32 10.91
N PRO A 208 4.49 24.08 10.77
CA PRO A 208 5.22 22.81 10.81
C PRO A 208 5.87 22.39 9.47
N PHE A 209 5.98 23.29 8.48
CA PHE A 209 6.57 23.01 7.16
C PHE A 209 8.12 23.12 7.17
N ASN A 210 8.75 23.04 5.99
CA ASN A 210 10.22 22.99 5.81
C ASN A 210 10.91 21.72 6.34
N ASP A 211 10.20 20.61 6.41
CA ASP A 211 10.70 19.32 6.89
C ASP A 211 10.88 18.29 5.77
N GLY A 212 10.81 18.72 4.51
CA GLY A 212 10.97 17.87 3.33
C GLY A 212 9.71 17.16 2.84
N ARG A 213 8.56 17.37 3.49
CA ARG A 213 7.27 16.78 3.06
C ARG A 213 6.88 17.23 1.63
N PRO A 214 6.12 16.41 0.89
CA PRO A 214 5.66 16.77 -0.46
C PRO A 214 4.59 17.87 -0.44
N VAL A 215 4.48 18.62 -1.54
CA VAL A 215 3.39 19.61 -1.76
C VAL A 215 2.03 18.94 -1.74
N LEU A 216 1.89 17.83 -2.48
CA LEU A 216 0.70 17.01 -2.50
C LEU A 216 0.88 15.81 -1.58
N GLN A 217 -0.13 15.56 -0.75
CA GLN A 217 -0.15 14.37 0.07
C GLN A 217 -0.29 13.13 -0.82
N THR A 218 0.39 12.06 -0.43
CA THR A 218 0.26 10.74 -1.08
C THR A 218 -0.99 10.00 -0.60
N GLY A 219 -1.69 10.53 0.40
CA GLY A 219 -2.60 9.75 1.24
C GLY A 219 -1.83 8.69 2.02
N GLY A 220 -2.54 7.96 2.87
CA GLY A 220 -1.90 6.94 3.69
C GLY A 220 -2.90 6.17 4.55
N SER A 221 -2.46 5.12 5.23
CA SER A 221 -1.06 4.72 5.34
C SER A 221 -0.50 3.87 4.20
N SER A 222 -1.29 3.34 3.26
CA SER A 222 -0.77 2.54 2.12
C SER A 222 -0.17 3.42 1.00
N SER A 223 0.69 4.37 1.35
CA SER A 223 1.23 5.39 0.45
C SER A 223 2.03 4.78 -0.70
N GLY A 224 2.94 3.84 -0.42
CA GLY A 224 3.76 3.17 -1.43
C GLY A 224 2.96 2.43 -2.50
N PRO A 225 2.04 1.50 -2.13
CA PRO A 225 1.12 0.90 -3.11
C PRO A 225 0.29 1.93 -3.88
N GLY A 226 -0.13 3.02 -3.23
CA GLY A 226 -0.84 4.12 -3.88
C GLY A 226 -0.04 4.79 -4.99
N ILE A 227 1.16 5.26 -4.66
CA ILE A 227 2.08 5.93 -5.60
C ILE A 227 2.50 4.95 -6.70
N ALA A 228 3.00 3.76 -6.34
CA ALA A 228 3.55 2.80 -7.30
C ALA A 228 2.52 2.35 -8.35
N VAL A 229 1.26 2.15 -7.96
CA VAL A 229 0.20 1.78 -8.90
C VAL A 229 -0.23 2.98 -9.75
N GLY A 230 -0.39 4.17 -9.15
CA GLY A 230 -0.73 5.39 -9.88
C GLY A 230 0.33 5.78 -10.92
N ASP A 231 1.60 5.48 -10.64
CA ASP A 231 2.75 5.83 -11.49
C ASP A 231 3.21 4.73 -12.43
N ASN A 232 2.42 3.65 -12.56
CA ASN A 232 2.74 2.50 -13.40
C ASN A 232 4.08 1.83 -13.01
N LEU A 233 4.45 1.86 -11.73
CA LEU A 233 5.60 1.16 -11.16
C LEU A 233 5.25 -0.24 -10.64
N ALA A 234 3.96 -0.57 -10.62
CA ALA A 234 3.41 -1.91 -10.46
C ALA A 234 2.11 -2.03 -11.26
N THR A 235 1.68 -3.24 -11.60
CA THR A 235 0.37 -3.43 -12.25
C THR A 235 -0.76 -3.22 -11.26
N VAL A 236 -0.65 -3.87 -10.09
CA VAL A 236 -1.58 -3.74 -8.96
C VAL A 236 -0.82 -3.76 -7.64
N GLY A 237 -1.48 -3.38 -6.55
CA GLY A 237 -0.89 -3.33 -5.22
C GLY A 237 -1.82 -3.88 -4.14
N VAL A 238 -1.24 -4.28 -3.01
CA VAL A 238 -1.98 -4.64 -1.80
C VAL A 238 -1.69 -3.63 -0.70
N GLY A 239 -2.73 -2.90 -0.30
CA GLY A 239 -2.72 -2.02 0.85
C GLY A 239 -3.38 -2.66 2.07
N THR A 240 -3.30 -1.97 3.21
CA THR A 240 -4.02 -2.35 4.44
C THR A 240 -4.77 -1.15 5.00
N GLU A 241 -5.95 -1.39 5.57
CA GLU A 241 -6.80 -0.37 6.13
C GLU A 241 -7.38 -0.75 7.49
N THR A 242 -7.19 0.16 8.45
CA THR A 242 -7.95 0.26 9.70
C THR A 242 -9.06 1.29 9.53
N SER A 243 -8.68 2.50 9.08
CA SER A 243 -9.59 3.57 8.68
C SER A 243 -8.94 4.43 7.59
N GLY A 244 -9.52 4.41 6.38
CA GLY A 244 -9.06 5.18 5.21
C GLY A 244 -7.73 4.76 4.58
N SER A 245 -6.96 3.84 5.16
CA SER A 245 -5.58 3.57 4.73
C SER A 245 -5.39 2.83 3.40
N ILE A 246 -6.46 2.38 2.73
CA ILE A 246 -6.50 1.95 1.33
C ILE A 246 -7.19 3.04 0.50
N LEU A 247 -8.33 3.56 0.97
CA LEU A 247 -9.14 4.53 0.22
C LEU A 247 -8.47 5.91 0.06
N SER A 248 -7.83 6.41 1.11
CA SER A 248 -7.09 7.69 1.13
C SER A 248 -5.95 7.72 0.11
N PRO A 249 -4.97 6.78 0.12
CA PRO A 249 -3.93 6.79 -0.91
C PRO A 249 -4.48 6.51 -2.31
N SER A 250 -5.57 5.73 -2.44
CA SER A 250 -6.19 5.51 -3.75
C SER A 250 -6.79 6.80 -4.32
N GLY A 251 -7.53 7.57 -3.50
CA GLY A 251 -8.10 8.85 -3.90
C GLY A 251 -7.06 9.94 -4.17
N GLN A 252 -5.95 9.96 -3.42
CA GLN A 252 -4.89 10.96 -3.58
C GLN A 252 -3.98 10.68 -4.80
N ASN A 253 -3.88 9.42 -5.23
CA ASN A 253 -3.10 9.01 -6.41
C ASN A 253 -3.99 8.61 -7.60
N MET A 254 -5.28 9.00 -7.60
CA MET A 254 -6.22 8.83 -8.72
C MET A 254 -6.39 7.39 -9.21
N ILE A 255 -6.46 6.44 -8.28
CA ILE A 255 -6.63 5.01 -8.57
C ILE A 255 -7.77 4.39 -7.75
N VAL A 256 -8.10 3.14 -8.05
CA VAL A 256 -9.13 2.37 -7.36
C VAL A 256 -8.54 1.67 -6.14
N GLY A 257 -9.20 1.80 -5.00
CA GLY A 257 -8.93 1.01 -3.79
C GLY A 257 -10.21 0.35 -3.30
N ILE A 258 -10.14 -0.94 -2.93
CA ILE A 258 -11.26 -1.63 -2.30
C ILE A 258 -10.86 -1.96 -0.86
N LYS A 259 -11.58 -1.37 0.10
CA LYS A 259 -11.54 -1.80 1.50
C LYS A 259 -12.62 -2.88 1.70
N PRO A 260 -12.27 -4.17 1.76
CA PRO A 260 -13.28 -5.20 1.87
C PRO A 260 -13.95 -5.22 3.25
N THR A 261 -15.01 -6.03 3.36
CA THR A 261 -15.60 -6.41 4.64
C THR A 261 -14.54 -7.08 5.53
N LEU A 262 -14.59 -6.80 6.83
CA LEU A 262 -13.71 -7.47 7.79
C LEU A 262 -13.93 -8.98 7.72
N GLY A 263 -12.83 -9.72 7.66
CA GLY A 263 -12.87 -11.17 7.51
C GLY A 263 -12.94 -11.69 6.07
N LEU A 264 -13.14 -10.83 5.06
CA LEU A 264 -13.08 -11.31 3.68
C LEU A 264 -11.65 -11.72 3.28
N VAL A 265 -10.66 -10.97 3.74
CA VAL A 265 -9.23 -11.18 3.49
C VAL A 265 -8.53 -11.43 4.83
N SER A 266 -7.72 -12.48 4.90
CA SER A 266 -6.94 -12.81 6.11
C SER A 266 -5.93 -11.72 6.46
N ARG A 267 -5.77 -11.49 7.76
CA ARG A 267 -4.83 -10.53 8.35
C ARG A 267 -3.60 -11.22 8.94
N TYR A 268 -3.53 -12.55 8.87
CA TYR A 268 -2.43 -13.32 9.41
C TYR A 268 -1.11 -12.95 8.73
N GLY A 269 -0.13 -12.53 9.54
CA GLY A 269 1.18 -12.05 9.08
C GLY A 269 1.21 -10.58 8.66
N ILE A 270 0.20 -9.78 8.98
CA ILE A 270 0.23 -8.32 8.78
C ILE A 270 0.53 -7.66 10.12
N VAL A 271 1.52 -6.76 10.18
CA VAL A 271 1.78 -5.92 11.37
C VAL A 271 0.53 -5.07 11.61
N PRO A 272 -0.16 -5.24 12.76
CA PRO A 272 -1.51 -4.72 12.95
C PRO A 272 -1.53 -3.29 13.52
N ILE A 273 -2.68 -2.64 13.38
CA ILE A 273 -3.17 -1.67 14.37
C ILE A 273 -4.19 -2.36 15.25
N THR A 274 -5.26 -2.92 14.69
CA THR A 274 -6.23 -3.67 15.49
C THR A 274 -7.01 -4.66 14.65
N ALA A 275 -7.09 -5.90 15.12
CA ALA A 275 -7.94 -6.93 14.55
C ALA A 275 -9.43 -6.55 14.58
N GLY A 276 -9.84 -5.51 15.30
CA GLY A 276 -11.23 -5.03 15.25
C GLY A 276 -11.60 -4.33 13.94
N GLN A 277 -10.62 -3.84 13.18
CA GLN A 277 -10.86 -2.97 12.01
C GLN A 277 -9.90 -3.22 10.83
N ASP A 278 -8.78 -3.89 11.07
CA ASP A 278 -7.78 -4.12 10.04
C ASP A 278 -8.29 -5.06 8.94
N THR A 279 -7.99 -4.71 7.70
CA THR A 279 -8.13 -5.60 6.55
C THR A 279 -7.11 -5.23 5.47
N ALA A 280 -6.69 -6.21 4.68
CA ALA A 280 -5.94 -5.98 3.45
C ALA A 280 -6.89 -5.86 2.26
N GLY A 281 -6.50 -5.11 1.24
CA GLY A 281 -7.33 -4.94 0.05
C GLY A 281 -6.55 -4.49 -1.19
N PRO A 282 -7.14 -4.66 -2.38
CA PRO A 282 -6.52 -4.33 -3.63
C PRO A 282 -6.45 -2.82 -3.86
N VAL A 283 -5.40 -2.41 -4.54
CA VAL A 283 -5.17 -1.09 -5.12
C VAL A 283 -4.83 -1.30 -6.60
N ALA A 284 -5.53 -0.65 -7.52
CA ALA A 284 -5.34 -0.84 -8.97
C ALA A 284 -5.78 0.39 -9.76
N ARG A 285 -5.31 0.58 -11.00
CA ARG A 285 -5.78 1.67 -11.87
C ARG A 285 -7.21 1.48 -12.38
N THR A 286 -7.65 0.22 -12.50
CA THR A 286 -8.99 -0.12 -12.99
C THR A 286 -9.79 -0.92 -11.97
N VAL A 287 -11.13 -0.78 -12.00
CA VAL A 287 -12.04 -1.60 -11.17
C VAL A 287 -11.91 -3.08 -11.51
N THR A 288 -11.69 -3.40 -12.79
CA THR A 288 -11.47 -4.78 -13.27
C THR A 288 -10.25 -5.42 -12.60
N ASP A 289 -9.11 -4.73 -12.60
CA ASP A 289 -7.89 -5.27 -12.00
C ASP A 289 -8.00 -5.38 -10.47
N ALA A 290 -8.66 -4.41 -9.83
CA ALA A 290 -8.98 -4.48 -8.40
C ALA A 290 -9.87 -5.69 -8.07
N ALA A 291 -10.89 -5.99 -8.89
CA ALA A 291 -11.77 -7.14 -8.72
C ALA A 291 -11.04 -8.48 -8.94
N LYS A 292 -10.18 -8.56 -9.96
CA LYS A 292 -9.31 -9.74 -10.19
C LYS A 292 -8.42 -10.01 -8.97
N LEU A 293 -7.76 -8.97 -8.46
CA LEU A 293 -6.91 -9.08 -7.27
C LEU A 293 -7.71 -9.43 -6.02
N LEU A 294 -8.89 -8.83 -5.80
CA LEU A 294 -9.75 -9.15 -4.65
C LEU A 294 -10.09 -10.65 -4.60
N GLY A 295 -10.40 -11.24 -5.76
CA GLY A 295 -10.71 -12.67 -5.86
C GLY A 295 -9.55 -13.57 -5.41
N VAL A 296 -8.31 -13.14 -5.64
CA VAL A 296 -7.11 -13.86 -5.18
C VAL A 296 -6.90 -13.69 -3.67
N LEU A 297 -7.17 -12.50 -3.12
CA LEU A 297 -6.95 -12.22 -1.71
C LEU A 297 -8.02 -12.85 -0.80
N ALA A 298 -9.27 -12.89 -1.27
CA ALA A 298 -10.43 -13.34 -0.51
C ALA A 298 -10.37 -14.82 -0.10
N GLY A 299 -11.01 -15.15 1.01
CA GLY A 299 -11.24 -16.55 1.43
C GLY A 299 -10.62 -16.92 2.78
N PHE A 300 -11.08 -18.06 3.29
CA PHE A 300 -10.78 -18.58 4.63
C PHE A 300 -9.28 -18.77 4.89
N ASP A 301 -8.89 -18.50 6.14
CA ASP A 301 -7.60 -18.81 6.72
C ASP A 301 -7.80 -19.31 8.17
N PRO A 302 -7.38 -20.54 8.51
CA PRO A 302 -7.52 -21.05 9.86
C PRO A 302 -6.75 -20.25 10.92
N ASN A 303 -5.75 -19.46 10.53
CA ASN A 303 -4.99 -18.62 11.44
C ASN A 303 -5.63 -17.24 11.68
N ASP A 304 -6.76 -16.96 11.02
CA ASP A 304 -7.52 -15.74 11.20
C ASP A 304 -9.01 -16.05 11.33
N SER A 305 -9.48 -16.10 12.58
CA SER A 305 -10.88 -16.43 12.90
C SER A 305 -11.90 -15.46 12.29
N ALA A 306 -11.50 -14.22 11.97
CA ALA A 306 -12.41 -13.30 11.28
C ALA A 306 -12.82 -13.81 9.89
N THR A 307 -12.03 -14.71 9.30
CA THR A 307 -12.31 -15.27 7.97
C THR A 307 -13.23 -16.48 7.98
N GLN A 308 -13.66 -16.97 9.15
CA GLN A 308 -14.60 -18.09 9.27
C GLN A 308 -15.88 -17.95 8.42
N PRO A 309 -16.49 -16.75 8.26
CA PRO A 309 -17.66 -16.59 7.38
C PRO A 309 -17.41 -17.02 5.94
N CYS A 310 -16.16 -17.04 5.46
CA CYS A 310 -15.81 -17.53 4.12
C CYS A 310 -16.03 -19.03 3.92
N LEU A 311 -16.23 -19.81 4.99
CA LEU A 311 -16.60 -21.22 4.88
C LEU A 311 -18.05 -21.39 4.41
N THR A 312 -18.89 -20.36 4.54
CA THR A 312 -20.26 -20.38 4.02
C THR A 312 -20.27 -20.09 2.52
N PRO A 313 -20.84 -20.98 1.67
CA PRO A 313 -20.91 -20.76 0.23
C PRO A 313 -21.52 -19.39 -0.14
N GLY A 314 -20.88 -18.70 -1.07
CA GLY A 314 -21.32 -17.39 -1.56
C GLY A 314 -20.93 -16.19 -0.69
N LYS A 315 -20.32 -16.39 0.50
CA LYS A 315 -19.83 -15.29 1.33
C LYS A 315 -18.45 -14.76 0.91
N CYS A 316 -17.60 -15.64 0.40
CA CYS A 316 -16.31 -15.28 -0.16
C CYS A 316 -16.17 -15.93 -1.54
N LEU A 317 -15.80 -15.12 -2.52
CA LEU A 317 -15.70 -15.55 -3.91
C LEU A 317 -14.24 -15.57 -4.32
N SER A 318 -13.85 -16.57 -5.09
CA SER A 318 -12.53 -16.57 -5.71
C SER A 318 -12.48 -15.61 -6.89
N ASP A 319 -13.62 -15.26 -7.49
CA ASP A 319 -13.72 -14.33 -8.63
C ASP A 319 -14.82 -13.29 -8.42
N TYR A 320 -14.45 -12.01 -8.56
CA TYR A 320 -15.39 -10.88 -8.51
C TYR A 320 -15.63 -10.24 -9.87
N THR A 321 -14.92 -10.65 -10.93
CA THR A 321 -15.14 -10.11 -12.27
C THR A 321 -16.53 -10.37 -12.87
N PRO A 322 -17.29 -11.43 -12.48
CA PRO A 322 -18.67 -11.60 -12.95
C PRO A 322 -19.63 -10.46 -12.55
N PHE A 323 -19.27 -9.63 -11.56
CA PHE A 323 -20.06 -8.47 -11.16
C PHE A 323 -19.72 -7.18 -11.94
N LEU A 324 -18.75 -7.24 -12.86
CA LEU A 324 -18.42 -6.11 -13.73
C LEU A 324 -19.49 -5.96 -14.81
N ASN A 325 -20.52 -5.19 -14.50
CA ASN A 325 -21.62 -4.90 -15.42
C ASN A 325 -21.58 -3.41 -15.83
N PRO A 326 -21.34 -3.09 -17.12
CA PRO A 326 -21.28 -1.70 -17.59
C PRO A 326 -22.63 -0.97 -17.47
N ASN A 327 -23.73 -1.71 -17.30
CA ASN A 327 -25.08 -1.18 -17.12
C ASN A 327 -25.54 -1.20 -15.66
N ALA A 328 -24.66 -1.49 -14.69
CA ALA A 328 -25.03 -1.66 -13.28
C ALA A 328 -25.66 -0.41 -12.64
N LEU A 329 -25.44 0.78 -13.21
CA LEU A 329 -26.07 2.02 -12.74
C LEU A 329 -27.55 2.11 -13.12
N ALA A 330 -28.00 1.41 -14.17
CA ALA A 330 -29.39 1.43 -14.56
C ALA A 330 -30.26 0.78 -13.48
N GLY A 331 -31.09 1.60 -12.81
CA GLY A 331 -31.92 1.17 -11.69
C GLY A 331 -31.20 1.12 -10.33
N ALA A 332 -29.92 1.52 -10.26
CA ALA A 332 -29.23 1.67 -8.99
C ALA A 332 -29.81 2.87 -8.21
N HIS A 333 -30.02 2.70 -6.91
CA HIS A 333 -30.41 3.77 -6.00
C HIS A 333 -29.26 4.08 -5.05
N ILE A 334 -28.79 5.32 -5.04
CA ILE A 334 -27.61 5.75 -4.28
C ILE A 334 -27.99 6.90 -3.33
N ALA A 335 -27.88 6.64 -2.03
CA ALA A 335 -28.05 7.67 -1.00
C ALA A 335 -26.75 8.47 -0.81
N VAL A 336 -26.84 9.80 -0.84
CA VAL A 336 -25.71 10.73 -0.71
C VAL A 336 -25.74 11.39 0.65
N PRO A 337 -24.74 11.17 1.51
CA PRO A 337 -24.67 11.81 2.83
C PRO A 337 -24.26 13.28 2.70
N LYS A 338 -25.17 14.17 2.28
CA LYS A 338 -24.85 15.60 2.10
C LYS A 338 -24.42 16.25 3.41
N ASN A 339 -25.01 15.83 4.52
CA ASN A 339 -24.49 16.10 5.85
C ASN A 339 -23.65 14.89 6.31
N PRO A 340 -22.37 15.08 6.68
CA PRO A 340 -21.65 16.33 6.85
C PRO A 340 -20.88 16.80 5.61
N TYR A 341 -20.76 16.00 4.54
CA TYR A 341 -19.73 16.22 3.52
C TYR A 341 -19.91 17.53 2.72
N TRP A 342 -21.12 17.88 2.28
CA TRP A 342 -21.39 19.13 1.55
C TRP A 342 -21.60 20.32 2.48
N THR A 343 -22.08 20.08 3.70
CA THR A 343 -22.50 21.12 4.64
C THR A 343 -21.44 21.38 5.72
N SER A 344 -21.29 20.47 6.69
CA SER A 344 -20.45 20.68 7.88
C SER A 344 -18.95 20.61 7.60
N PHE A 345 -18.49 19.62 6.84
CA PHE A 345 -17.09 19.49 6.43
C PHE A 345 -16.75 20.50 5.33
N GLY A 346 -17.69 20.75 4.43
CA GLY A 346 -17.57 21.71 3.34
C GLY A 346 -16.56 21.26 2.28
N LEU A 347 -17.05 20.89 1.09
CA LEU A 347 -16.18 20.51 -0.03
C LEU A 347 -15.46 21.72 -0.67
N GLY A 348 -16.02 22.92 -0.52
CA GLY A 348 -15.62 24.10 -1.30
C GLY A 348 -16.09 24.03 -2.75
N ALA A 349 -16.11 25.17 -3.45
CA ALA A 349 -16.78 25.31 -4.74
C ALA A 349 -16.33 24.30 -5.80
N ASN A 350 -15.01 24.11 -5.95
CA ASN A 350 -14.45 23.23 -6.99
C ASN A 350 -14.80 21.75 -6.77
N ARG A 351 -14.69 21.25 -5.52
CA ARG A 351 -15.03 19.85 -5.21
C ARG A 351 -16.54 19.62 -5.24
N THR A 352 -17.34 20.59 -4.79
CA THR A 352 -18.80 20.54 -4.93
C THR A 352 -19.20 20.43 -6.40
N ALA A 353 -18.62 21.23 -7.28
CA ALA A 353 -18.89 21.16 -8.72
C ALA A 353 -18.51 19.78 -9.30
N LEU A 354 -17.36 19.24 -8.94
CA LEU A 354 -16.91 17.91 -9.38
C LEU A 354 -17.86 16.80 -8.91
N MET A 355 -18.25 16.80 -7.63
CA MET A 355 -19.15 15.77 -7.10
C MET A 355 -20.55 15.87 -7.71
N ASN A 356 -21.07 17.08 -7.92
CA ASN A 356 -22.35 17.28 -8.60
C ASN A 356 -22.29 16.80 -10.06
N ALA A 357 -21.18 17.03 -10.77
CA ALA A 357 -20.98 16.50 -12.11
C ALA A 357 -20.92 14.96 -12.14
N ALA A 358 -20.28 14.33 -11.15
CA ALA A 358 -20.26 12.87 -11.01
C ALA A 358 -21.67 12.30 -10.77
N ILE A 359 -22.45 12.91 -9.88
CA ILE A 359 -23.87 12.54 -9.65
C ILE A 359 -24.66 12.67 -10.96
N ALA A 360 -24.57 13.81 -11.65
CA ALA A 360 -25.28 14.04 -12.91
C ALA A 360 -24.90 12.99 -13.99
N LYS A 361 -23.63 12.61 -14.07
CA LYS A 361 -23.17 11.56 -14.99
C LYS A 361 -23.78 10.19 -14.64
N MET A 362 -23.81 9.82 -13.36
CA MET A 362 -24.42 8.57 -12.92
C MET A 362 -25.95 8.57 -13.13
N THR A 363 -26.63 9.70 -12.91
CA THR A 363 -28.06 9.87 -13.23
C THR A 363 -28.33 9.66 -14.71
N ALA A 364 -27.49 10.24 -15.59
CA ALA A 364 -27.61 10.03 -17.04
C ALA A 364 -27.37 8.57 -17.48
N LEU A 365 -26.74 7.75 -16.64
CA LEU A 365 -26.55 6.31 -16.83
C LEU A 365 -27.67 5.46 -16.19
N GLY A 366 -28.71 6.09 -15.64
CA GLY A 366 -29.91 5.43 -15.14
C GLY A 366 -29.98 5.20 -13.63
N ALA A 367 -29.03 5.76 -12.86
CA ALA A 367 -29.09 5.73 -11.39
C ALA A 367 -30.03 6.81 -10.83
N THR A 368 -30.66 6.52 -9.70
CA THR A 368 -31.43 7.50 -8.91
C THR A 368 -30.67 7.84 -7.63
N PHE A 369 -30.84 9.09 -7.17
CA PHE A 369 -30.14 9.62 -6.00
C PHE A 369 -31.13 10.20 -5.00
N GLU A 370 -30.86 9.94 -3.72
CA GLU A 370 -31.53 10.62 -2.61
C GLU A 370 -30.47 11.23 -1.68
N ASP A 371 -30.83 12.32 -1.01
CA ASP A 371 -30.00 12.84 0.07
C ASP A 371 -30.29 12.03 1.35
N CYS A 372 -29.25 11.70 2.12
CA CYS A 372 -29.41 11.06 3.43
C CYS A 372 -28.56 11.77 4.49
N ASP A 373 -28.90 11.51 5.75
CA ASP A 373 -28.01 11.73 6.88
C ASP A 373 -27.31 10.42 7.23
N LEU A 374 -26.05 10.49 7.67
CA LEU A 374 -25.40 9.36 8.33
C LEU A 374 -25.87 9.32 9.78
N PRO A 375 -26.65 8.28 10.19
CA PRO A 375 -27.05 8.14 11.58
C PRO A 375 -25.81 8.15 12.48
N ASP A 376 -25.93 8.79 13.64
CA ASP A 376 -24.88 8.89 14.64
C ASP A 376 -23.60 9.65 14.24
N GLN A 377 -23.51 10.28 13.06
CA GLN A 377 -22.32 11.05 12.67
C GLN A 377 -21.98 12.15 13.68
N GLY A 378 -22.99 12.84 14.20
CA GLY A 378 -22.81 13.85 15.25
C GLY A 378 -22.27 13.25 16.55
N ALA A 379 -22.75 12.06 16.94
CA ALA A 379 -22.25 11.34 18.10
C ALA A 379 -20.80 10.90 17.89
N LEU A 380 -20.48 10.32 16.71
CA LEU A 380 -19.11 9.91 16.36
C LEU A 380 -18.14 11.09 16.35
N ASN A 381 -18.54 12.26 15.82
CA ASN A 381 -17.73 13.47 15.84
C ASN A 381 -17.48 14.01 17.26
N ALA A 382 -18.37 13.70 18.21
CA ALA A 382 -18.20 14.08 19.61
C ALA A 382 -17.24 13.14 20.38
N PHE A 383 -16.91 11.97 19.84
CA PHE A 383 -15.93 11.04 20.42
C PHE A 383 -14.54 11.27 19.84
N ASN A 384 -13.65 11.89 20.61
CA ASN A 384 -12.23 11.98 20.25
C ASN A 384 -11.45 10.73 20.73
N SER A 385 -10.22 10.55 20.24
CA SER A 385 -9.30 9.53 20.79
C SER A 385 -8.53 10.08 21.98
N CYS A 386 -8.44 9.32 23.07
CA CYS A 386 -7.62 9.69 24.24
C CYS A 386 -6.27 8.96 24.23
N LEU A 387 -5.39 9.42 23.35
CA LEU A 387 -4.08 8.79 23.13
C LEU A 387 -2.93 9.78 23.30
N SER A 388 -3.19 11.02 23.71
CA SER A 388 -2.13 11.98 24.04
C SER A 388 -1.45 11.64 25.38
N GLU A 389 -0.28 12.23 25.63
CA GLU A 389 0.39 12.11 26.93
C GLU A 389 -0.50 12.64 28.07
N SER A 390 -1.19 13.76 27.86
CA SER A 390 -2.15 14.30 28.83
C SER A 390 -3.34 13.38 29.08
N ASP A 391 -3.86 12.73 28.03
CA ASP A 391 -4.97 11.77 28.18
C ASP A 391 -4.52 10.53 28.95
N THR A 392 -3.27 10.11 28.75
CA THR A 392 -2.69 8.97 29.44
C THR A 392 -2.52 9.26 30.91
N ALA A 393 -1.91 10.39 31.26
CA ALA A 393 -1.79 10.84 32.65
C ALA A 393 -3.17 10.97 33.32
N ALA A 394 -4.17 11.50 32.61
CA ALA A 394 -5.53 11.60 33.12
C ALA A 394 -6.18 10.24 33.38
N ARG A 395 -6.00 9.27 32.47
CA ARG A 395 -6.50 7.88 32.64
C ARG A 395 -5.83 7.17 33.81
N GLU A 396 -4.52 7.30 33.96
CA GLU A 396 -3.77 6.73 35.07
C GLU A 396 -4.22 7.32 36.42
N ALA A 397 -4.40 8.64 36.48
CA ALA A 397 -4.90 9.32 37.67
C ALA A 397 -6.34 8.94 38.03
N ALA A 398 -7.19 8.68 37.03
CA ALA A 398 -8.59 8.27 37.23
C ALA A 398 -8.75 6.82 37.71
N GLY A 399 -7.71 5.98 37.57
CA GLY A 399 -7.73 4.58 37.96
C GLY A 399 -8.66 3.69 37.11
N PRO A 400 -8.78 2.39 37.44
CA PRO A 400 -9.42 1.38 36.58
C PRO A 400 -10.92 1.58 36.35
N THR A 401 -11.58 2.37 37.18
CA THR A 401 -13.03 2.62 37.14
C THR A 401 -13.39 3.96 36.49
N GLY A 402 -12.40 4.77 36.12
CA GLY A 402 -12.62 6.06 35.46
C GLY A 402 -13.11 5.87 34.02
N THR A 403 -14.23 6.50 33.66
CA THR A 403 -14.70 6.56 32.28
C THR A 403 -14.07 7.76 31.57
N ALA A 404 -13.24 7.50 30.55
CA ALA A 404 -12.69 8.56 29.72
C ALA A 404 -13.76 9.07 28.74
N PRO A 405 -13.89 10.39 28.48
CA PRO A 405 -14.90 10.97 27.59
C PRO A 405 -14.60 10.76 26.09
N CYS A 406 -13.90 9.68 25.75
CA CYS A 406 -13.15 9.52 24.51
C CYS A 406 -12.80 8.03 24.31
N THR A 407 -12.51 7.64 23.07
CA THR A 407 -12.19 6.24 22.74
C THR A 407 -10.70 5.93 22.92
N SER A 408 -10.41 4.73 23.42
CA SER A 408 -9.07 4.15 23.55
C SER A 408 -8.94 2.83 22.79
N VAL A 409 -10.00 2.37 22.11
CA VAL A 409 -10.09 1.03 21.51
C VAL A 409 -8.93 0.73 20.56
N LEU A 410 -8.50 1.72 19.78
CA LEU A 410 -7.38 1.55 18.86
C LEU A 410 -6.04 1.41 19.59
N GLY A 411 -5.82 2.14 20.69
CA GLY A 411 -4.60 2.00 21.50
C GLY A 411 -4.50 0.64 22.18
N PHE A 412 -5.59 0.18 22.81
CA PHE A 412 -5.66 -1.17 23.38
C PHE A 412 -5.45 -2.26 22.32
N GLY A 413 -6.09 -2.10 21.14
CA GLY A 413 -5.91 -2.98 20.01
C GLY A 413 -4.46 -3.01 19.52
N PHE A 414 -3.85 -1.84 19.38
CA PHE A 414 -2.47 -1.69 18.89
C PHE A 414 -1.47 -2.41 19.78
N LYS A 415 -1.52 -2.15 21.08
CA LYS A 415 -0.65 -2.85 22.04
C LYS A 415 -0.88 -4.36 22.02
N ARG A 416 -2.12 -4.81 22.14
CA ARG A 416 -2.46 -6.24 22.21
C ARG A 416 -2.02 -6.97 20.94
N ASP A 417 -2.38 -6.43 19.78
CA ASP A 417 -2.23 -7.14 18.51
C ASP A 417 -0.78 -7.04 18.01
N LEU A 418 -0.08 -5.91 18.22
CA LEU A 418 1.34 -5.82 17.90
C LEU A 418 2.18 -6.76 18.78
N ASN A 419 1.92 -6.81 20.09
CA ASN A 419 2.62 -7.76 20.98
C ASN A 419 2.35 -9.21 20.56
N THR A 420 1.12 -9.52 20.14
CA THR A 420 0.77 -10.86 19.63
C THR A 420 1.52 -11.18 18.32
N TYR A 421 1.64 -10.20 17.41
CA TYR A 421 2.42 -10.34 16.19
C TYR A 421 3.90 -10.59 16.49
N LEU A 422 4.50 -9.80 17.39
CA LEU A 422 5.91 -9.91 17.76
C LEU A 422 6.24 -11.19 18.55
N ALA A 423 5.25 -11.77 19.24
CA ALA A 423 5.39 -13.06 19.91
C ALA A 423 5.20 -14.28 18.98
N ASN A 424 4.70 -14.08 17.76
CA ASN A 424 4.44 -15.17 16.83
C ASN A 424 5.76 -15.64 16.19
N PRO A 425 6.15 -16.93 16.31
CA PRO A 425 7.43 -17.43 15.83
C PRO A 425 7.60 -17.35 14.30
N ASN A 426 6.52 -17.18 13.54
CA ASN A 426 6.60 -17.05 12.08
C ASN A 426 6.96 -15.63 11.62
N PHE A 427 6.79 -14.63 12.49
CA PHE A 427 6.87 -13.21 12.10
C PHE A 427 7.72 -12.36 13.04
N GLY A 428 7.77 -12.71 14.32
CA GLY A 428 8.56 -12.06 15.34
C GLY A 428 9.61 -12.98 15.97
N PRO A 429 10.43 -12.46 16.90
CA PRO A 429 10.43 -11.08 17.36
C PRO A 429 10.87 -10.09 16.28
N GLY A 430 10.52 -8.83 16.46
CA GLY A 430 11.02 -7.76 15.62
C GLY A 430 12.53 -7.55 15.83
N VAL A 431 13.19 -6.92 14.87
CA VAL A 431 14.60 -6.57 14.96
C VAL A 431 14.78 -5.13 14.47
N SER A 432 15.48 -4.31 15.24
CA SER A 432 15.73 -2.92 14.88
C SER A 432 16.66 -2.79 13.68
N ALA A 433 16.57 -1.64 13.01
CA ALA A 433 17.64 -1.15 12.17
C ALA A 433 18.91 -0.98 13.02
N SER A 434 20.06 -1.02 12.35
CA SER A 434 21.37 -0.84 12.99
C SER A 434 22.35 -0.11 12.08
N SER A 435 23.38 0.44 12.71
CA SER A 435 24.54 1.06 12.07
C SER A 435 25.77 0.87 12.95
N SER A 436 26.90 1.50 12.61
CA SER A 436 28.07 1.54 13.49
C SER A 436 27.81 2.24 14.83
N THR A 437 26.78 3.07 14.94
CA THR A 437 26.43 3.83 16.15
C THR A 437 25.09 3.41 16.78
N ILE A 438 24.27 2.65 16.07
CA ILE A 438 22.98 2.14 16.56
C ILE A 438 23.09 0.61 16.65
N PRO A 439 23.22 0.03 17.85
CA PRO A 439 23.30 -1.43 17.99
C PRO A 439 21.97 -2.10 17.64
N VAL A 440 22.05 -3.32 17.11
CA VAL A 440 20.87 -4.16 16.87
C VAL A 440 20.15 -4.43 18.19
N ARG A 441 18.81 -4.29 18.20
CA ARG A 441 17.95 -4.70 19.30
C ARG A 441 16.86 -5.65 18.83
N THR A 442 16.56 -6.63 19.67
CA THR A 442 15.38 -7.48 19.51
C THR A 442 14.17 -6.78 20.13
N ILE A 443 13.06 -6.74 19.40
CA ILE A 443 11.82 -6.08 19.80
C ILE A 443 10.75 -7.14 20.03
N HIS A 444 10.35 -7.33 21.29
CA HIS A 444 9.33 -8.31 21.66
C HIS A 444 7.95 -7.68 21.84
N THR A 445 7.91 -6.38 22.11
CA THR A 445 6.68 -5.66 22.47
C THR A 445 6.66 -4.23 21.95
N LEU A 446 5.47 -3.61 21.98
CA LEU A 446 5.30 -2.17 21.78
C LEU A 446 6.16 -1.34 22.77
N HIS A 447 6.35 -1.83 23.99
CA HIS A 447 7.22 -1.16 24.96
C HIS A 447 8.68 -1.11 24.46
N ASP A 448 9.17 -2.18 23.85
CA ASP A 448 10.53 -2.21 23.29
C ASP A 448 10.67 -1.24 22.09
N VAL A 449 9.60 -1.07 21.29
CA VAL A 449 9.55 -0.04 20.24
C VAL A 449 9.67 1.35 20.86
N VAL A 450 8.88 1.64 21.91
CA VAL A 450 8.90 2.94 22.59
C VAL A 450 10.28 3.23 23.19
N GLN A 451 10.90 2.23 23.82
CA GLN A 451 12.24 2.37 24.40
C GLN A 451 13.33 2.54 23.33
N PHE A 452 13.28 1.75 22.25
CA PHE A 452 14.22 1.93 21.13
C PHE A 452 14.14 3.34 20.57
N ASN A 453 12.94 3.84 20.33
CA ASN A 453 12.73 5.18 19.79
C ASN A 453 13.21 6.27 20.76
N ALA A 454 13.02 6.09 22.07
CA ALA A 454 13.50 7.02 23.10
C ALA A 454 15.03 7.06 23.21
N ASP A 455 15.69 5.93 22.98
CA ASP A 455 17.15 5.82 22.99
C ASP A 455 17.81 6.31 21.68
N HIS A 456 17.02 6.36 20.60
CA HIS A 456 17.46 6.78 19.26
C HIS A 456 16.56 7.87 18.66
N PRO A 457 16.32 8.99 19.39
CA PRO A 457 15.37 10.02 18.98
C PRO A 457 15.76 10.68 17.65
N GLU A 458 17.06 10.72 17.34
CA GLU A 458 17.61 11.31 16.13
C GLU A 458 17.07 10.65 14.86
N VAL A 459 16.84 9.32 14.87
CA VAL A 459 16.30 8.55 13.74
C VAL A 459 14.82 8.22 13.86
N ALA A 460 14.30 8.06 15.08
CA ALA A 460 12.95 7.58 15.32
C ALA A 460 11.90 8.71 15.51
N LEU A 461 12.24 9.78 16.22
CA LEU A 461 11.24 10.66 16.84
C LEU A 461 11.01 12.00 16.12
N LYS A 462 11.11 12.02 14.77
CA LYS A 462 10.86 13.24 13.99
C LYS A 462 9.48 13.87 14.28
N TYR A 463 8.46 13.06 14.54
CA TYR A 463 7.10 13.49 14.87
C TYR A 463 6.63 13.03 16.25
N GLY A 464 7.54 12.51 17.09
CA GLY A 464 7.17 11.91 18.37
C GLY A 464 6.62 10.50 18.25
N GLN A 465 5.98 10.03 19.31
CA GLN A 465 5.42 8.68 19.43
C GLN A 465 4.28 8.61 20.48
N ASP A 466 3.51 9.68 20.62
CA ASP A 466 2.55 9.84 21.72
C ASP A 466 1.45 8.77 21.71
N ILE A 467 0.99 8.37 20.52
CA ILE A 467 -0.01 7.32 20.37
C ILE A 467 0.53 5.98 20.90
N ALA A 468 1.79 5.65 20.61
CA ALA A 468 2.44 4.43 21.08
C ALA A 468 2.63 4.43 22.60
N LYS A 469 3.02 5.56 23.19
CA LYS A 469 3.11 5.73 24.65
C LYS A 469 1.74 5.63 25.33
N GLY A 470 0.70 6.15 24.69
CA GLY A 470 -0.67 6.15 25.20
C GLY A 470 -1.44 4.83 24.98
N SER A 471 -0.81 3.81 24.41
CA SER A 471 -1.39 2.48 24.13
C SER A 471 -0.91 1.45 25.15
#